data_AF-A0A5N7B8C0-F1
#
_entry.id   AF-A0A5N7B8C0-F1
#
_cell.length_a   1.000
_cell.length_b   1.000
_cell.length_c   1.000
_cell.angle_alpha   90.00
_cell.angle_beta   90.00
_cell.angle_gamma   90.00
#
_symmetry.space_group_name_H-M   'P 1'
#
loop_
_entity.id
_entity.type
_entity.pdbx_description
1 polymer ?
#
loop_
_entity_poly.entity_id
_entity_poly.type
_entity_poly.pdbx_seq_one_letter_code
_entity_poly.pdbx_strand_id
1 'polypeptide(L)'
;MIAAYPDAKVILTTRPREAWLKSMQTFLLQILSWKSWPLLCFFDHEFAAPYYRFLNRTMSILSKGLVPYSPSAHPEILQSFDYHNDYVRRTVPKERLLEFHPSDGWGPLCEFLDLPIPKGDFPYLNTAQDAMKQEHKQYWSRWYWVVKRLSKRLGLAVLAFLAAKGLATLITKT
;
A
#
# COMPACT_ATOMS: atom_id res chain seq x y z
N MET A 1 -1.87 1.23 -20.94
CA MET A 1 -2.04 -0.22 -20.84
C MET A 1 -2.87 -0.78 -21.99
N ILE A 2 -4.17 -0.48 -22.12
CA ILE A 2 -5.01 -1.04 -23.21
C ILE A 2 -4.41 -0.76 -24.61
N ALA A 3 -3.99 0.47 -24.89
CA ALA A 3 -3.36 0.81 -26.18
C ALA A 3 -2.00 0.12 -26.41
N ALA A 4 -1.29 -0.28 -25.34
CA ALA A 4 0.00 -0.95 -25.44
C ALA A 4 -0.14 -2.47 -25.64
N TYR A 5 -1.29 -3.04 -25.27
CA TYR A 5 -1.59 -4.48 -25.36
C TYR A 5 -2.97 -4.65 -25.98
N PRO A 6 -3.09 -4.47 -27.31
CA PRO A 6 -4.38 -4.40 -27.98
C PRO A 6 -5.21 -5.69 -27.86
N ASP A 7 -4.56 -6.85 -27.75
CA ASP A 7 -5.22 -8.16 -27.65
C ASP A 7 -5.46 -8.63 -26.20
N ALA A 8 -5.02 -7.85 -25.21
CA ALA A 8 -5.22 -8.22 -23.81
C ALA A 8 -6.71 -8.21 -23.45
N LYS A 9 -7.13 -9.28 -22.76
CA LYS A 9 -8.40 -9.35 -22.04
C LYS A 9 -8.30 -8.53 -20.75
N VAL A 10 -9.39 -7.89 -20.34
CA VAL A 10 -9.47 -7.06 -19.14
C VAL A 10 -10.49 -7.66 -18.19
N ILE A 11 -10.12 -7.79 -16.92
CA ILE A 11 -11.00 -8.23 -15.85
C ILE A 11 -11.24 -7.04 -14.93
N LEU A 12 -12.49 -6.60 -14.82
CA LEU A 12 -12.93 -5.59 -13.88
C LEU A 12 -13.52 -6.27 -12.65
N THR A 13 -12.79 -6.25 -11.53
CA THR A 13 -13.32 -6.80 -10.29
C THR A 13 -14.29 -5.82 -9.65
N THR A 14 -15.53 -6.26 -9.45
CA THR A 14 -16.59 -5.42 -8.88
C THR A 14 -17.00 -5.95 -7.51
N ARG A 15 -17.58 -5.06 -6.69
CA ARG A 15 -18.22 -5.38 -5.41
C ARG A 15 -19.14 -4.21 -5.02
N PRO A 16 -20.09 -4.39 -4.09
CA PRO A 16 -20.94 -3.30 -3.64
C PRO A 16 -20.12 -2.10 -3.15
N ARG A 17 -20.44 -0.91 -3.65
CA ARG A 17 -19.62 0.31 -3.44
C ARG A 17 -19.39 0.63 -1.96
N GLU A 18 -20.43 0.47 -1.14
CA GLU A 18 -20.36 0.78 0.29
C GLU A 18 -19.52 -0.25 1.04
N ALA A 19 -19.60 -1.53 0.65
CA ALA A 19 -18.71 -2.57 1.17
C ALA A 19 -17.24 -2.29 0.77
N TRP A 20 -17.02 -1.75 -0.43
CA TRP A 20 -15.68 -1.33 -0.85
C TRP A 20 -15.13 -0.19 0.02
N LEU A 21 -15.90 0.86 0.26
CA LEU A 21 -15.49 1.96 1.12
C LEU A 21 -15.24 1.48 2.56
N LYS A 22 -16.12 0.62 3.11
CA LYS A 22 -15.94 0.07 4.46
C LYS A 22 -14.64 -0.73 4.60
N SER A 23 -14.27 -1.48 3.57
CA SER A 23 -12.99 -2.18 3.49
C SER A 23 -11.81 -1.20 3.46
N MET A 24 -11.90 -0.11 2.69
CA MET A 24 -10.88 0.95 2.64
C MET A 24 -10.72 1.65 4.00
N GLN A 25 -11.83 1.94 4.68
CA GLN A 25 -11.84 2.54 6.01
C GLN A 25 -11.13 1.67 7.04
N THR A 26 -11.45 0.38 7.06
CA THR A 26 -10.90 -0.58 8.03
C THR A 26 -9.40 -0.83 7.81
N PHE A 27 -8.90 -0.68 6.58
CA PHE A 27 -7.51 -0.97 6.23
C PHE A 27 -6.72 0.28 5.84
N LEU A 28 -6.80 0.71 4.58
CA LEU A 28 -5.89 1.70 4.02
C LEU A 28 -6.04 3.10 4.65
N LEU A 29 -7.27 3.56 4.85
CA LEU A 29 -7.52 4.87 5.48
C LEU A 29 -7.12 4.86 6.95
N GLN A 30 -7.32 3.75 7.66
CA GLN A 30 -6.84 3.57 9.03
C GLN A 30 -5.31 3.65 9.11
N ILE A 31 -4.58 3.08 8.15
CA ILE A 31 -3.12 3.18 8.09
C ILE A 31 -2.67 4.62 7.89
N LEU A 32 -3.29 5.34 6.95
CA LEU A 32 -2.94 6.73 6.65
C LEU A 32 -3.21 7.69 7.81
N SER A 33 -4.11 7.35 8.74
CA SER A 33 -4.45 8.18 9.90
C SER A 33 -3.43 8.09 11.05
N TRP A 34 -2.46 7.17 10.98
CA TRP A 34 -1.46 7.01 12.04
C TRP A 34 -0.57 8.24 12.21
N LYS A 35 -0.61 8.83 13.40
CA LYS A 35 0.13 10.07 13.73
C LYS A 35 1.66 9.91 13.74
N SER A 36 2.16 8.68 13.75
CA SER A 36 3.60 8.39 13.77
C SER A 36 4.28 8.51 12.41
N TRP A 37 3.52 8.62 11.31
CA TRP A 37 4.09 8.72 9.95
C TRP A 37 5.13 9.83 9.77
N PRO A 38 4.92 11.08 10.22
CA PRO A 38 5.92 12.14 10.07
C PRO A 38 7.26 11.77 10.72
N LEU A 39 7.22 11.21 11.92
CA LEU A 39 8.41 10.80 12.66
C LEU A 39 9.10 9.59 12.00
N LEU A 40 8.32 8.59 11.59
CA LEU A 40 8.86 7.39 10.95
C LEU A 40 9.48 7.73 9.60
N CYS A 41 8.84 8.57 8.79
CA CYS A 41 9.35 9.02 7.50
C CYS A 41 10.60 9.89 7.63
N PHE A 42 10.76 10.63 8.73
CA PHE A 42 11.97 11.40 9.03
C PHE A 42 13.17 10.49 9.31
N PHE A 43 12.98 9.37 10.01
CA PHE A 43 14.09 8.45 10.31
C PHE A 43 14.32 7.38 9.25
N ASP A 44 13.30 7.04 8.46
CA ASP A 44 13.35 6.03 7.42
C ASP A 44 12.89 6.59 6.05
N HIS A 45 13.85 7.27 5.40
CA HIS A 45 13.68 7.79 4.04
C HIS A 45 13.72 6.71 2.95
N GLU A 46 14.16 5.50 3.29
CA GLU A 46 14.43 4.45 2.32
C GLU A 46 13.19 3.59 2.08
N PHE A 47 12.43 3.28 3.13
CA PHE A 47 11.24 2.42 3.03
C PHE A 47 9.96 3.12 3.49
N ALA A 48 9.90 3.63 4.71
CA ALA A 48 8.67 4.23 5.26
C ALA A 48 8.21 5.46 4.48
N ALA A 49 9.12 6.39 4.17
CA ALA A 49 8.80 7.62 3.45
C ALA A 49 8.23 7.40 2.04
N PRO A 50 8.87 6.61 1.14
CA PRO A 50 8.31 6.36 -0.19
C PRO A 50 7.00 5.57 -0.12
N TYR A 51 6.89 4.60 0.79
CA TYR A 51 5.66 3.83 0.99
C TYR A 51 4.48 4.73 1.38
N TYR A 52 4.65 5.55 2.43
CA TYR A 52 3.61 6.48 2.88
C TYR A 52 3.26 7.50 1.78
N ARG A 53 4.27 8.04 1.08
CA ARG A 53 4.05 8.98 -0.03
C ARG A 53 3.22 8.36 -1.15
N PHE A 54 3.50 7.12 -1.53
CA PHE A 54 2.75 6.40 -2.54
C PHE A 54 1.28 6.21 -2.13
N LEU A 55 1.03 5.70 -0.92
CA LEU A 55 -0.34 5.50 -0.42
C LEU A 55 -1.10 6.82 -0.30
N ASN A 56 -0.47 7.83 0.30
CA ASN A 56 -1.11 9.13 0.50
C ASN A 56 -1.39 9.82 -0.83
N ARG A 57 -0.48 9.74 -1.82
CA ARG A 57 -0.71 10.33 -3.15
C ARG A 57 -1.86 9.66 -3.87
N THR A 58 -1.91 8.33 -3.89
CA THR A 58 -2.99 7.56 -4.51
C THR A 58 -4.33 7.94 -3.88
N MET A 59 -4.39 7.95 -2.55
CA MET A 59 -5.63 8.29 -1.86
C MET A 59 -6.01 9.77 -1.99
N SER A 60 -5.03 10.68 -2.10
CA SER A 60 -5.29 12.10 -2.39
C SER A 60 -5.89 12.32 -3.77
N ILE A 61 -5.54 11.50 -4.76
CA ILE A 61 -6.15 11.56 -6.10
C ILE A 61 -7.61 11.11 -6.00
N LEU A 62 -7.87 9.97 -5.35
CA LEU A 62 -9.23 9.44 -5.17
C LEU A 62 -10.12 10.37 -4.32
N SER A 63 -9.54 11.11 -3.37
CA SER A 63 -10.26 12.08 -2.54
C SER A 63 -10.27 13.50 -3.12
N LYS A 64 -9.79 13.71 -4.35
CA LYS A 64 -9.65 15.03 -4.99
C LYS A 64 -8.94 16.08 -4.13
N GLY A 65 -7.91 15.65 -3.39
CA GLY A 65 -7.08 16.51 -2.55
C GLY A 65 -7.57 16.66 -1.10
N LEU A 66 -8.76 16.13 -0.75
CA LEU A 66 -9.21 16.10 0.64
C LEU A 66 -8.36 15.13 1.46
N VAL A 67 -8.27 15.36 2.78
CA VAL A 67 -7.60 14.44 3.71
C VAL A 67 -8.27 13.06 3.62
N PRO A 68 -7.62 12.00 3.08
CA PRO A 68 -8.36 10.83 2.60
C PRO A 68 -9.07 10.02 3.68
N TYR A 69 -8.56 10.05 4.91
CA TYR A 69 -9.16 9.38 6.06
C TYR A 69 -10.19 10.25 6.82
N SER A 70 -10.48 11.45 6.33
CA SER A 70 -11.56 12.30 6.86
C SER A 70 -12.91 11.85 6.30
N PRO A 71 -13.99 11.81 7.11
CA PRO A 71 -15.33 11.50 6.61
C PRO A 71 -15.79 12.36 5.44
N SER A 72 -15.33 13.62 5.39
CA SER A 72 -15.60 14.54 4.28
C SER A 72 -15.08 14.06 2.92
N ALA A 73 -14.06 13.19 2.89
CA ALA A 73 -13.49 12.66 1.66
C ALA A 73 -14.27 11.46 1.08
N HIS A 74 -15.11 10.80 1.87
CA HIS A 74 -15.79 9.57 1.45
C HIS A 74 -16.65 9.72 0.19
N PRO A 75 -17.44 10.80 0.01
CA PRO A 75 -18.23 10.97 -1.21
C PRO A 75 -17.36 11.04 -2.47
N GLU A 76 -16.23 11.75 -2.41
CA GLU A 76 -15.29 11.89 -3.53
C GLU A 76 -14.58 10.57 -3.85
N ILE A 77 -14.23 9.80 -2.81
CA ILE A 77 -13.63 8.48 -2.95
C ILE A 77 -14.62 7.50 -3.62
N LEU A 78 -15.90 7.53 -3.23
CA LEU A 78 -16.95 6.72 -3.86
C LEU A 78 -17.21 7.17 -5.31
N GLN A 79 -17.25 8.48 -5.58
CA GLN A 79 -17.40 8.97 -6.94
C GLN A 79 -16.23 8.54 -7.83
N SER A 80 -15.01 8.53 -7.30
CA SER A 80 -13.83 8.04 -8.02
C SER A 80 -13.90 6.54 -8.30
N PHE A 81 -14.48 5.75 -7.38
CA PHE A 81 -14.75 4.33 -7.60
C PHE A 81 -15.77 4.11 -8.73
N ASP A 82 -16.90 4.82 -8.68
CA ASP A 82 -17.95 4.73 -9.70
C ASP A 82 -17.39 5.17 -11.07
N TYR A 83 -16.70 6.30 -11.12
CA TYR A 83 -16.04 6.80 -12.33
C TYR A 83 -15.05 5.78 -12.92
N HIS A 84 -14.25 5.11 -12.10
CA HIS A 84 -13.30 4.11 -12.58
C HIS A 84 -14.00 2.93 -13.26
N ASN A 85 -15.05 2.39 -12.62
CA ASN A 85 -15.78 1.26 -13.16
C ASN A 85 -16.47 1.62 -14.49
N ASP A 86 -17.12 2.79 -14.55
CA ASP A 86 -17.76 3.28 -15.78
C ASP A 86 -16.74 3.61 -16.86
N TYR A 87 -15.58 4.15 -16.47
CA TYR A 87 -14.47 4.38 -17.38
C TYR A 87 -13.96 3.07 -18.01
N VAL A 88 -13.86 1.99 -17.26
CA VAL A 88 -13.44 0.69 -17.80
C VAL A 88 -14.51 0.16 -18.76
N ARG A 89 -15.79 0.17 -18.36
CA ARG A 89 -16.91 -0.30 -19.19
C ARG A 89 -17.03 0.42 -20.52
N ARG A 90 -16.80 1.75 -20.55
CA ARG A 90 -16.89 2.55 -21.79
C ARG A 90 -15.66 2.41 -22.69
N THR A 91 -14.51 2.05 -22.13
CA THR A 91 -13.23 2.09 -22.85
C THR A 91 -12.83 0.72 -23.39
N VAL A 92 -13.22 -0.37 -22.71
CA VAL A 92 -12.89 -1.73 -23.12
C VAL A 92 -14.04 -2.30 -23.96
N PRO A 93 -13.76 -2.86 -25.16
CA PRO A 93 -14.76 -3.60 -25.93
C PRO A 93 -15.35 -4.76 -25.09
N LYS A 94 -16.66 -4.98 -25.20
CA LYS A 94 -17.39 -5.94 -24.34
C LYS A 94 -16.83 -7.36 -24.45
N GLU A 95 -16.37 -7.73 -25.63
CA GLU A 95 -15.82 -9.05 -25.95
C GLU A 95 -14.48 -9.31 -25.24
N ARG A 96 -13.82 -8.24 -24.76
CA ARG A 96 -12.56 -8.28 -24.02
C ARG A 96 -12.71 -7.84 -22.57
N LEU A 97 -13.93 -7.68 -22.06
CA LEU A 97 -14.19 -7.27 -20.70
C LEU A 97 -14.98 -8.34 -19.96
N LEU A 98 -14.42 -8.82 -18.85
CA LEU A 98 -15.15 -9.59 -17.84
C LEU A 98 -15.39 -8.71 -16.61
N GLU A 99 -16.64 -8.46 -16.27
CA GLU A 99 -16.99 -8.01 -14.91
C GLU A 99 -17.07 -9.23 -14.00
N PHE A 100 -16.32 -9.20 -12.90
CA PHE A 100 -16.08 -10.38 -12.08
C PHE A 100 -16.20 -10.06 -10.59
N HIS A 101 -16.97 -10.84 -9.84
CA HIS A 101 -16.93 -10.83 -8.38
C HIS A 101 -16.15 -12.07 -7.89
N PRO A 102 -15.24 -11.97 -6.91
CA PRO A 102 -14.48 -13.13 -6.42
C PRO A 102 -15.33 -14.32 -5.93
N SER A 103 -16.58 -14.08 -5.53
CA SER A 103 -17.52 -15.16 -5.16
C SER A 103 -18.02 -15.99 -6.35
N ASP A 104 -17.83 -15.50 -7.57
CA ASP A 104 -18.21 -16.22 -8.81
C ASP A 104 -17.28 -17.41 -9.05
N GLY A 105 -16.13 -17.45 -8.38
CA GLY A 105 -15.21 -18.58 -8.40
C GLY A 105 -14.46 -18.73 -9.73
N TRP A 106 -13.98 -19.94 -10.01
CA TRP A 106 -13.14 -20.21 -11.17
C TRP A 106 -13.88 -20.16 -12.51
N GLY A 107 -15.16 -20.54 -12.55
CA GLY A 107 -15.89 -20.79 -13.79
C GLY A 107 -15.84 -19.64 -14.79
N PRO A 108 -16.43 -18.47 -14.47
CA PRO A 108 -16.48 -17.33 -15.40
C PRO A 108 -15.09 -16.81 -15.78
N LEU A 109 -14.13 -16.86 -14.85
CA LEU A 109 -12.76 -16.41 -15.09
C LEU A 109 -12.03 -17.34 -16.08
N CYS A 110 -12.09 -18.65 -15.87
CA CYS A 110 -11.45 -19.65 -16.71
C CYS A 110 -12.07 -19.70 -18.10
N GLU A 111 -13.41 -19.65 -18.19
CA GLU A 111 -14.13 -19.55 -19.47
C GLU A 111 -13.70 -18.31 -20.25
N PHE A 112 -13.73 -17.14 -19.60
CA PHE A 112 -13.31 -15.89 -20.24
C PHE A 112 -11.87 -15.91 -20.71
N LEU A 113 -10.97 -16.59 -19.99
CA LEU A 113 -9.56 -16.69 -20.35
C LEU A 113 -9.24 -17.82 -21.33
N ASP A 114 -10.19 -18.70 -21.64
CA ASP A 114 -9.97 -19.94 -22.41
C ASP A 114 -8.94 -20.87 -21.76
N LEU A 115 -9.10 -21.10 -20.45
CA LEU A 115 -8.20 -21.92 -19.64
C LEU A 115 -8.99 -22.99 -18.85
N PRO A 116 -8.38 -24.14 -18.54
CA PRO A 116 -9.02 -25.14 -17.69
C PRO A 116 -9.19 -24.63 -16.25
N ILE A 117 -10.26 -25.08 -15.59
CA ILE A 117 -10.47 -24.80 -14.16
C ILE A 117 -9.39 -25.55 -13.34
N PRO A 118 -8.62 -24.84 -12.48
CA PRO A 118 -7.61 -25.48 -11.64
C PRO A 118 -8.26 -26.31 -10.52
N LYS A 119 -7.47 -27.22 -9.92
CA LYS A 119 -7.90 -27.97 -8.74
C LYS A 119 -7.92 -27.08 -7.50
N GLY A 120 -8.96 -27.22 -6.67
CA GLY A 120 -9.09 -26.53 -5.38
C GLY A 120 -10.03 -25.32 -5.43
N ASP A 121 -10.31 -24.78 -4.25
CA ASP A 121 -11.24 -23.67 -4.09
C ASP A 121 -10.67 -22.35 -4.62
N PHE A 122 -11.56 -21.44 -5.03
CA PHE A 122 -11.15 -20.10 -5.41
C PHE A 122 -10.56 -19.37 -4.20
N PRO A 123 -9.42 -18.68 -4.33
CA PRO A 123 -8.71 -18.12 -3.19
C PRO A 123 -9.53 -17.04 -2.47
N TYR A 124 -9.72 -17.23 -1.16
CA TYR A 124 -10.25 -16.22 -0.26
C TYR A 124 -9.15 -15.73 0.68
N LEU A 125 -8.46 -14.67 0.26
CA LEU A 125 -7.30 -14.10 0.94
C LEU A 125 -7.45 -12.58 1.07
N ASN A 126 -6.53 -11.96 1.80
CA ASN A 126 -6.44 -10.49 1.92
C ASN A 126 -7.72 -9.85 2.49
N THR A 127 -8.31 -10.48 3.50
CA THR A 127 -9.35 -9.82 4.30
C THR A 127 -8.76 -8.54 4.92
N ALA A 128 -9.61 -7.54 5.21
CA ALA A 128 -9.13 -6.30 5.83
C ALA A 128 -8.40 -6.57 7.17
N GLN A 129 -8.81 -7.60 7.90
CA GLN A 129 -8.18 -8.02 9.15
C GLN A 129 -6.79 -8.64 8.92
N ASP A 130 -6.66 -9.55 7.95
CA ASP A 130 -5.37 -10.16 7.61
C ASP A 130 -4.38 -9.13 7.09
N ALA A 131 -4.85 -8.24 6.23
CA ALA A 131 -4.07 -7.13 5.68
C ALA A 131 -3.58 -6.21 6.81
N MET A 132 -4.47 -5.81 7.74
CA MET A 132 -4.11 -4.97 8.88
C MET A 132 -3.12 -5.66 9.83
N LYS A 133 -3.27 -6.97 10.04
CA LYS A 133 -2.33 -7.76 10.84
C LYS A 133 -0.95 -7.79 10.21
N GLN A 134 -0.88 -7.94 8.88
CA GLN A 134 0.38 -7.86 8.15
C GLN A 134 0.99 -6.46 8.24
N GLU A 135 0.20 -5.40 8.06
CA GLU A 135 0.70 -4.03 8.16
C GLU A 135 1.21 -3.70 9.56
N HIS A 136 0.54 -4.16 10.63
CA HIS A 136 1.05 -4.01 11.99
C HIS A 136 2.43 -4.63 12.19
N LYS A 137 2.67 -5.83 11.63
CA LYS A 137 3.99 -6.47 11.68
C LYS A 137 5.03 -5.62 10.94
N GLN A 138 4.69 -5.11 9.76
CA GLN A 138 5.59 -4.25 8.99
C GLN A 138 5.87 -2.93 9.71
N TYR A 139 4.86 -2.33 10.35
CA TYR A 139 4.99 -1.12 11.14
C TYR A 139 6.04 -1.28 12.26
N TRP A 140 5.93 -2.33 13.06
CA TRP A 140 6.90 -2.60 14.12
C TRP A 140 8.28 -2.97 13.60
N SER A 141 8.36 -3.66 12.45
CA SER A 141 9.62 -3.91 11.77
C SER A 141 10.33 -2.61 11.38
N ARG A 142 9.60 -1.64 10.79
CA ARG A 142 10.16 -0.32 10.42
C ARG A 142 10.73 0.39 11.65
N TRP A 143 10.01 0.40 12.77
CA TRP A 143 10.49 0.98 14.03
C TRP A 143 11.72 0.26 14.60
N TYR A 144 11.72 -1.08 14.58
CA TYR A 144 12.88 -1.88 14.98
C TYR A 144 14.12 -1.48 14.18
N TRP A 145 13.99 -1.34 12.86
CA TRP A 145 15.11 -0.94 12.00
C TRP A 145 15.58 0.50 12.24
N VAL A 146 14.66 1.43 12.50
CA VAL A 146 15.00 2.79 12.91
C VAL A 146 15.83 2.77 14.19
N VAL A 147 15.36 2.09 15.24
CA VAL A 147 16.08 2.00 16.52
C VAL A 147 17.44 1.34 16.33
N LYS A 148 17.51 0.21 15.64
CA LYS A 148 18.76 -0.51 15.37
C LYS A 148 19.78 0.35 14.63
N ARG A 149 19.34 1.11 13.62
CA ARG A 149 20.18 2.02 12.83
C ARG A 149 20.71 3.18 13.68
N LEU A 150 19.84 3.80 14.50
CA LEU A 150 20.23 4.87 15.41
C LEU A 150 21.21 4.38 16.48
N SER A 151 20.95 3.23 17.10
CA SER A 151 21.87 2.62 18.09
C SER A 151 23.24 2.32 17.49
N LYS A 152 23.30 1.80 16.25
CA LYS A 152 24.58 1.57 15.55
C LYS A 152 25.33 2.88 15.31
N ARG A 153 24.64 3.94 14.87
CA ARG A 153 25.24 5.27 14.65
C ARG A 153 25.78 5.87 15.95
N LEU A 154 25.03 5.77 17.05
CA LEU A 154 25.46 6.23 18.35
C LEU A 154 26.70 5.48 18.83
N GLY A 155 26.71 4.15 18.71
CA GLY A 155 27.87 3.33 19.06
C GLY A 155 29.14 3.72 18.30
N LEU A 156 29.03 3.94 16.98
CA LEU A 156 30.14 4.42 16.16
C LEU A 156 30.61 5.82 16.57
N ALA A 157 29.69 6.73 16.89
CA ALA A 157 30.03 8.09 17.34
C ALA A 157 30.77 8.08 18.69
N VAL A 158 30.32 7.25 19.64
CA VAL A 158 31.00 7.08 20.94
C VAL A 158 32.41 6.52 20.76
N LEU A 159 32.57 5.49 19.92
CA LEU A 159 33.89 4.92 19.60
C LEU A 159 34.82 5.96 18.96
N ALA A 160 34.33 6.74 18.00
CA ALA A 160 35.10 7.80 17.36
C ALA A 160 35.52 8.89 18.36
N PHE A 161 34.63 9.29 19.27
CA PHE A 161 34.92 10.26 20.31
C PHE A 161 35.99 9.75 21.30
N LEU A 162 35.88 8.50 21.74
CA LEU A 162 36.87 7.88 22.61
C LEU A 162 38.24 7.75 21.92
N ALA A 163 38.27 7.36 20.65
CA ALA A 163 39.49 7.30 19.86
C ALA A 163 40.15 8.69 19.71
N ALA A 164 39.36 9.73 19.41
CA ALA A 164 39.85 11.10 19.31
C ALA A 164 40.43 11.62 20.64
N LYS A 165 39.76 11.33 21.77
CA LYS A 165 40.30 11.64 23.11
C LYS A 165 41.59 10.89 23.41
N GLY A 166 41.67 9.61 23.05
CA GLY A 166 42.89 8.80 23.21
C GLY A 166 44.07 9.37 22.43
N LEU A 167 43.84 9.74 21.16
CA LEU A 167 44.86 10.35 20.30
C LEU A 167 45.33 11.71 20.84
N ALA A 168 44.40 12.58 21.27
CA ALA A 168 44.74 13.87 21.86
C ALA A 168 45.61 13.71 23.12
N THR A 169 45.32 12.72 23.96
CA THR A 169 46.10 12.43 25.18
C THR A 169 47.51 11.95 24.85
N LEU A 170 47.69 11.21 23.75
CA LEU A 170 49.00 10.75 23.28
C LEU A 170 49.85 11.91 22.74
N ILE A 171 49.25 12.82 21.96
CA ILE A 171 49.95 14.00 21.40
C ILE A 171 50.42 14.95 22.50
N THR A 172 49.64 15.13 23.58
CA THR A 172 50.05 16.01 24.70
C THR A 172 51.15 15.43 25.58
N LYS A 173 51.52 14.15 25.43
CA LYS A 173 52.54 13.47 26.23
C LYS A 173 53.90 13.34 25.52
N THR A 174 53.98 13.70 24.24
CA THR A 174 55.21 13.79 23.42
C THR A 174 55.65 15.23 23.30
#